data_AF-A0A1M5WDN5-F1
#
_entry.id   AF-A0A1M5WDN5-F1
#
_cell.length_a   1.000
_cell.length_b   1.000
_cell.length_c   1.000
_cell.angle_alpha   90.00
_cell.angle_beta   90.00
_cell.angle_gamma   90.00
#
_symmetry.space_group_name_H-M   'P 1'
#
loop_
_entity.id
_entity.type
_entity.pdbx_description
1 polymer ?
#
loop_
_entity_poly.entity_id
_entity_poly.type
_entity_poly.pdbx_seq_one_letter_code
_entity_poly.pdbx_strand_id
1 'polypeptide(L)'
;MKIVLVNPMHVKRSKELDDNSPTKNDFKDAKVIAQLVKDGRYSEPIIPKGIYADLRLAMDERSEIIKDLNSIKNKVERWLDKYFPEFFKVFKKWEGKGAIIILKYFPFPNEITKLGEYETASIWKAHIKGP
;
A
#
# COMPACT_ATOMS: atom_id res chain seq x y z
N MET A 1 21.66 -8.46 -26.46
CA MET A 1 20.72 -7.32 -26.49
C MET A 1 21.04 -6.43 -25.29
N LYS A 2 21.31 -5.13 -25.50
CA LYS A 2 21.72 -4.19 -24.45
C LYS A 2 20.51 -3.32 -24.07
N ILE A 3 20.16 -3.30 -22.79
CA ILE A 3 19.04 -2.49 -22.28
C ILE A 3 19.60 -1.12 -21.90
N VAL A 4 18.96 -0.07 -22.38
CA VAL A 4 19.34 1.32 -22.13
C VAL A 4 18.11 2.09 -21.65
N LEU A 5 18.31 3.01 -20.70
CA LEU A 5 17.29 3.88 -20.18
C LEU A 5 17.55 5.29 -20.70
N VAL A 6 16.54 5.90 -21.32
CA VAL A 6 16.59 7.30 -21.73
C VAL A 6 15.75 8.11 -20.76
N ASN A 7 16.31 9.19 -20.23
CA ASN A 7 15.60 10.05 -19.28
C ASN A 7 14.41 10.76 -19.98
N PRO A 8 13.16 10.61 -19.50
CA PRO A 8 11.99 11.26 -20.08
C PRO A 8 12.10 12.79 -20.17
N MET A 9 12.83 13.42 -19.25
CA MET A 9 13.06 14.87 -19.29
C MET A 9 13.91 15.29 -20.50
N HIS A 10 14.91 14.48 -20.87
CA HIS A 10 15.74 14.74 -22.04
C HIS A 10 14.93 14.50 -23.33
N VAL A 11 14.10 13.47 -23.34
CA VAL A 11 13.17 13.20 -24.45
C VAL A 11 12.23 14.38 -24.66
N LYS A 12 11.66 14.94 -23.59
CA LYS A 12 10.76 16.10 -23.67
C LYS A 12 11.47 17.35 -24.20
N ARG A 13 12.64 17.68 -23.66
CA ARG A 13 13.42 18.86 -24.11
C ARG A 13 13.92 18.72 -25.55
N SER A 14 14.35 17.54 -25.96
CA SER A 14 14.76 17.30 -27.35
C SER A 14 13.59 17.38 -28.32
N LYS A 15 12.40 16.90 -27.93
CA LYS A 15 11.18 17.11 -28.72
C LYS A 15 10.86 18.58 -28.88
N GLU A 16 10.87 19.36 -27.80
CA GLU A 16 10.57 20.80 -27.85
C GLU A 16 11.55 21.58 -28.76
N LEU A 17 12.80 21.12 -28.87
CA LEU A 17 13.81 21.72 -29.75
C LEU A 17 13.64 21.30 -31.22
N ASP A 18 13.43 20.01 -31.48
CA ASP A 18 13.40 19.46 -32.84
C ASP A 18 12.03 19.53 -33.51
N ASP A 19 10.96 19.59 -32.71
CA ASP A 19 9.57 19.59 -33.16
C ASP A 19 8.74 20.56 -32.33
N ASN A 20 8.45 21.72 -32.92
CA ASN A 20 7.67 22.77 -32.28
C ASN A 20 6.15 22.54 -32.39
N SER A 21 5.71 21.33 -32.79
CA SER A 21 4.29 20.98 -32.88
C SER A 21 3.80 20.23 -31.62
N PRO A 22 2.66 20.64 -31.02
CA PRO A 22 2.13 20.03 -29.80
C PRO A 22 1.44 18.67 -30.05
N THR A 23 1.65 18.05 -31.22
CA THR A 23 0.91 16.86 -31.63
C THR A 23 1.54 15.61 -31.04
N LYS A 24 0.79 14.90 -30.18
CA LYS A 24 1.19 13.60 -29.63
C LYS A 24 1.30 12.58 -30.77
N ASN A 25 2.51 12.06 -31.01
CA ASN A 25 2.75 11.05 -32.04
C ASN A 25 3.87 10.10 -31.60
N ASP A 26 3.54 8.82 -31.39
CA ASP A 26 4.46 7.81 -30.89
C ASP A 26 5.64 7.56 -31.84
N PHE A 27 5.47 7.79 -33.15
CA PHE A 27 6.58 7.71 -34.13
C PHE A 27 7.65 8.77 -33.86
N LYS A 28 7.24 9.98 -33.47
CA LYS A 28 8.16 11.07 -33.16
C LYS A 28 8.90 10.78 -31.86
N ASP A 29 8.19 10.25 -30.88
CA ASP A 29 8.75 9.82 -29.60
C ASP A 29 9.82 8.75 -29.78
N ALA A 30 9.53 7.73 -30.59
CA ALA A 30 10.48 6.69 -30.94
C ALA A 30 11.71 7.26 -31.66
N LYS A 31 11.52 8.22 -32.59
CA LYS A 31 12.62 8.88 -33.31
C LYS A 31 13.53 9.66 -32.36
N VAL A 32 12.98 10.47 -31.46
CA VAL A 32 13.78 11.24 -30.49
C VAL A 32 14.52 10.31 -29.53
N ILE A 33 13.88 9.25 -29.04
CA ILE A 33 14.52 8.25 -28.18
C ILE A 33 15.67 7.57 -28.95
N ALA A 34 15.45 7.16 -30.20
CA ALA A 34 16.49 6.55 -31.03
C ALA A 34 17.67 7.50 -31.29
N GLN A 35 17.41 8.78 -31.52
CA GLN A 35 18.44 9.80 -31.68
C GLN A 35 19.25 9.98 -30.39
N LEU A 36 18.60 10.07 -29.22
CA LEU A 36 19.29 10.14 -27.94
C LEU A 36 20.13 8.89 -27.63
N VAL A 37 19.64 7.70 -28.03
CA VAL A 37 20.41 6.45 -27.90
C VAL A 37 21.63 6.46 -28.82
N LYS A 38 21.46 6.85 -30.10
CA LYS A 38 22.55 6.98 -31.08
C LYS A 38 23.62 7.98 -30.59
N ASP A 39 23.19 9.08 -30.00
CA ASP A 39 24.07 10.15 -29.49
C ASP A 39 24.72 9.79 -28.14
N GLY A 40 24.49 8.58 -27.61
CA GLY A 40 25.07 8.12 -26.35
C GLY A 40 24.45 8.75 -25.09
N ARG A 41 23.34 9.49 -25.24
CA ARG A 41 22.64 10.21 -24.15
C ARG A 41 21.64 9.32 -23.43
N TYR A 42 22.10 8.15 -23.00
CA TYR A 42 21.33 7.18 -22.23
C TYR A 42 22.11 6.73 -20.99
N SER A 43 21.40 6.18 -20.01
CA SER A 43 22.01 5.49 -18.87
C SER A 43 21.80 4.00 -19.01
N GLU A 44 22.76 3.21 -18.54
CA GLU A 44 22.61 1.76 -18.45
C GLU A 44 22.00 1.44 -17.09
N PRO A 45 20.78 0.87 -17.03
CA PRO A 45 20.21 0.47 -15.76
C PRO A 45 21.04 -0.68 -15.18
N ILE A 46 21.36 -0.57 -13.89
CA ILE A 46 21.90 -1.71 -13.15
C ILE A 46 20.75 -2.69 -12.94
N ILE A 47 20.73 -3.73 -13.78
CA ILE A 47 19.79 -4.83 -13.61
C ILE A 47 20.35 -5.69 -12.48
N PRO A 48 19.64 -5.79 -11.34
CA PRO A 48 20.09 -6.63 -10.24
C PRO A 48 20.17 -8.09 -10.72
N LYS A 49 21.25 -8.78 -10.35
CA LYS A 49 21.50 -10.18 -10.70
C LYS A 49 21.79 -10.98 -9.43
N GLY A 50 21.46 -12.26 -9.44
CA GLY A 50 21.64 -13.16 -8.29
C GLY A 50 20.94 -12.61 -7.04
N ILE A 51 21.66 -12.57 -5.92
CA ILE A 51 21.14 -12.17 -4.60
C ILE A 51 20.40 -10.82 -4.63
N TYR A 52 20.87 -9.84 -5.41
CA TYR A 52 20.20 -8.53 -5.49
C TYR A 52 18.86 -8.60 -6.22
N ALA A 53 18.69 -9.52 -7.17
CA ALA A 53 17.43 -9.75 -7.85
C ALA A 53 16.42 -10.40 -6.89
N ASP A 54 16.87 -11.40 -6.13
CA ASP A 54 16.06 -12.08 -5.12
C ASP A 54 15.62 -11.12 -4.03
N LEU A 55 16.51 -10.24 -3.57
CA LEU A 55 16.17 -9.21 -2.60
C LEU A 55 15.11 -8.24 -3.14
N ARG A 56 15.19 -7.88 -4.43
CA ARG A 56 14.19 -7.01 -5.07
C ARG A 56 12.83 -7.70 -5.13
N LEU A 57 12.78 -8.97 -5.51
CA LEU A 57 11.55 -9.76 -5.52
C LEU A 57 10.93 -9.83 -4.11
N ALA A 58 11.73 -10.13 -3.09
CA ALA A 58 11.25 -10.18 -1.71
C ALA A 58 10.74 -8.81 -1.21
N MET A 59 11.36 -7.71 -1.64
CA MET A 59 10.88 -6.36 -1.33
C MET A 59 9.53 -6.06 -2.00
N ASP A 60 9.36 -6.48 -3.26
CA ASP A 60 8.12 -6.33 -4.00
C ASP A 60 6.98 -7.14 -3.35
N GLU A 61 7.23 -8.41 -3.01
CA GLU A 61 6.29 -9.26 -2.26
C GLU A 61 5.89 -8.65 -0.91
N ARG A 62 6.88 -8.16 -0.15
CA ARG A 62 6.62 -7.48 1.12
C ARG A 62 5.72 -6.26 0.92
N SER A 63 5.91 -5.50 -0.16
CA SER A 63 5.09 -4.33 -0.49
C SER A 63 3.64 -4.72 -0.75
N GLU A 64 3.41 -5.81 -1.46
CA GLU A 64 2.08 -6.36 -1.71
C GLU A 64 1.40 -6.80 -0.40
N ILE A 65 2.09 -7.57 0.43
CA ILE A 65 1.56 -8.02 1.73
C ILE A 65 1.16 -6.84 2.63
N ILE A 66 1.96 -5.77 2.64
CA ILE A 66 1.64 -4.56 3.43
C ILE A 66 0.41 -3.84 2.88
N LYS A 67 0.23 -3.78 1.55
CA LYS A 67 -0.97 -3.19 0.95
C LYS A 67 -2.21 -3.99 1.34
N ASP A 68 -2.13 -5.31 1.29
CA ASP A 68 -3.24 -6.19 1.68
C ASP A 68 -3.58 -6.06 3.15
N LEU A 69 -2.56 -6.03 4.03
CA LEU A 69 -2.73 -5.78 5.45
C LEU A 69 -3.47 -4.46 5.69
N ASN A 70 -3.03 -3.37 5.06
CA ASN A 70 -3.67 -2.06 5.20
C ASN A 70 -5.10 -2.05 4.65
N SER A 71 -5.35 -2.74 3.55
CA SER A 71 -6.69 -2.92 2.98
C SER A 71 -7.62 -3.61 3.97
N ILE A 72 -7.16 -4.69 4.61
CA ILE A 72 -7.92 -5.41 5.64
C ILE A 72 -8.17 -4.51 6.86
N LYS A 73 -7.15 -3.77 7.33
CA LYS A 73 -7.31 -2.82 8.45
C LYS A 73 -8.39 -1.79 8.17
N ASN A 74 -8.36 -1.18 7.00
CA ASN A 74 -9.35 -0.18 6.59
C ASN A 74 -10.76 -0.78 6.48
N LYS A 75 -10.89 -2.04 6.04
CA LYS A 75 -12.20 -2.73 6.02
C LYS A 75 -12.76 -2.93 7.43
N VAL A 76 -11.92 -3.35 8.38
CA VAL A 76 -12.33 -3.52 9.78
C VAL A 76 -12.73 -2.18 10.39
N GLU A 77 -11.92 -1.14 10.25
CA GLU A 77 -12.24 0.20 10.76
C GLU A 77 -13.56 0.71 10.19
N ARG A 78 -13.77 0.57 8.88
CA ARG A 78 -15.03 0.95 8.23
C ARG A 78 -16.25 0.19 8.77
N TRP A 79 -16.09 -1.08 9.12
CA TRP A 79 -17.17 -1.85 9.74
C TRP A 79 -17.45 -1.38 11.16
N LEU A 80 -16.41 -1.09 11.94
CA LEU A 80 -16.55 -0.52 13.28
C LEU A 80 -17.24 0.83 13.23
N ASP A 81 -16.86 1.73 12.33
CA ASP A 81 -17.52 3.03 12.20
C ASP A 81 -19.01 2.91 11.83
N LYS A 82 -19.38 1.89 11.03
CA LYS A 82 -20.76 1.69 10.57
C LYS A 82 -21.66 1.02 11.63
N TYR A 83 -21.13 0.04 12.35
CA TYR A 83 -21.93 -0.82 13.22
C TYR A 83 -21.63 -0.65 14.71
N PHE A 84 -20.51 -0.03 15.07
CA PHE A 84 -20.07 0.21 16.44
C PHE A 84 -19.29 1.53 16.59
N PRO A 85 -19.92 2.69 16.31
CA PRO A 85 -19.24 3.99 16.29
C PRO A 85 -18.67 4.44 17.66
N GLU A 86 -19.21 3.94 18.77
CA GLU A 86 -18.69 4.22 20.13
C GLU A 86 -17.39 3.47 20.45
N PHE A 87 -17.02 2.47 19.64
CA PHE A 87 -15.88 1.59 19.90
C PHE A 87 -14.58 2.38 20.06
N PHE A 88 -14.32 3.32 19.15
CA PHE A 88 -13.09 4.11 19.16
C PHE A 88 -13.05 5.19 20.26
N LYS A 89 -14.16 5.44 20.97
CA LYS A 89 -14.16 6.28 22.18
C LYS A 89 -13.51 5.56 23.36
N VAL A 90 -13.62 4.23 23.40
CA VAL A 90 -13.07 3.39 24.47
C VAL A 90 -11.69 2.84 24.08
N PHE A 91 -11.53 2.40 22.82
CA PHE A 91 -10.28 1.82 22.33
C PHE A 91 -9.61 2.71 21.30
N LYS A 92 -8.38 3.15 21.59
CA LYS A 92 -7.58 3.94 20.64
C LYS A 92 -7.21 3.16 19.37
N LYS A 93 -7.10 1.82 19.46
CA LYS A 93 -6.77 0.92 18.34
C LYS A 93 -7.57 -0.37 18.47
N TRP A 94 -8.13 -0.83 17.36
CA TRP A 94 -8.88 -2.09 17.31
C TRP A 94 -7.96 -3.33 17.39
N GLU A 95 -6.70 -3.21 17.00
CA GLU A 95 -5.70 -4.29 17.03
C GLU A 95 -5.19 -4.63 18.45
N GLY A 96 -5.59 -3.86 19.47
CA GLY A 96 -5.19 -4.13 20.85
C GLY A 96 -5.79 -5.46 21.37
N LYS A 97 -5.06 -6.19 22.22
CA LYS A 97 -5.53 -7.48 22.77
C LYS A 97 -6.94 -7.37 23.36
N GLY A 98 -7.19 -6.36 24.20
CA GLY A 98 -8.50 -6.12 24.81
C GLY A 98 -9.59 -5.72 23.80
N ALA A 99 -9.23 -4.99 22.75
CA ALA A 99 -10.14 -4.59 21.69
C ALA A 99 -10.56 -5.79 20.82
N ILE A 100 -9.60 -6.65 20.45
CA ILE A 100 -9.86 -7.91 19.73
C ILE A 100 -10.74 -8.85 20.56
N ILE A 101 -10.51 -8.95 21.88
CA ILE A 101 -11.34 -9.78 22.76
C ILE A 101 -12.80 -9.30 22.72
N ILE A 102 -13.04 -7.99 22.83
CA ILE A 102 -14.40 -7.45 22.74
C ILE A 102 -15.00 -7.73 21.37
N LEU A 103 -14.26 -7.51 20.27
CA LEU A 103 -14.79 -7.79 18.94
C LEU A 103 -15.06 -9.28 18.66
N LYS A 104 -14.37 -10.19 19.36
CA LYS A 104 -14.61 -11.64 19.26
C LYS A 104 -15.88 -12.07 19.99
N TYR A 105 -16.18 -11.48 21.14
CA TYR A 105 -17.32 -11.88 21.97
C TYR A 105 -18.56 -11.01 21.75
N PHE A 106 -18.35 -9.73 21.44
CA PHE A 106 -19.38 -8.69 21.30
C PHE A 106 -19.07 -7.79 20.09
N PRO A 107 -19.25 -8.29 18.86
CA PRO A 107 -19.06 -7.50 17.64
C PRO A 107 -20.05 -6.32 17.52
N PHE A 108 -21.23 -6.39 18.16
CA PHE A 108 -22.25 -5.33 18.06
C PHE A 108 -22.56 -4.66 19.41
N PRO A 109 -22.87 -3.34 19.42
CA PRO A 109 -23.28 -2.62 20.63
C PRO A 109 -24.48 -3.25 21.33
N ASN A 110 -25.44 -3.79 20.55
CA ASN A 110 -26.67 -4.40 21.09
C ASN A 110 -26.42 -5.66 21.91
N GLU A 111 -25.29 -6.35 21.72
CA GLU A 111 -24.97 -7.55 22.50
C GLU A 111 -24.42 -7.15 23.88
N ILE A 112 -23.66 -6.06 23.93
CA ILE A 112 -23.16 -5.46 25.18
C ILE A 112 -24.32 -4.98 26.04
N THR A 113 -25.31 -4.30 25.43
CA THR A 113 -26.47 -3.80 26.18
C THR A 113 -27.39 -4.91 26.68
N LYS A 114 -27.47 -6.05 25.98
CA LYS A 114 -28.28 -7.22 26.42
C LYS A 114 -27.65 -7.98 27.58
N LEU A 115 -26.33 -8.12 27.59
CA LEU A 115 -25.62 -8.86 28.63
C LEU A 115 -25.40 -8.02 29.89
N GLY A 116 -25.33 -6.70 29.74
CA GLY A 116 -25.11 -5.77 30.84
C GLY A 116 -23.63 -5.56 31.17
N GLU A 117 -23.35 -4.43 31.81
CA GLU A 117 -21.99 -3.91 32.05
C GLU A 117 -21.14 -4.83 32.94
N TYR A 118 -21.75 -5.49 33.91
CA TYR A 118 -21.04 -6.34 34.88
C TYR A 118 -20.55 -7.65 34.26
N GLU A 119 -21.39 -8.32 33.47
CA GLU A 119 -21.04 -9.59 32.82
C GLU A 119 -20.03 -9.36 31.69
N THR A 120 -20.21 -8.31 30.90
CA THR A 120 -19.25 -7.92 29.85
C THR A 120 -17.88 -7.58 30.43
N ALA A 121 -17.82 -6.82 31.53
CA ALA A 121 -16.57 -6.52 32.22
C ALA A 121 -15.93 -7.76 32.85
N SER A 122 -16.73 -8.72 33.33
CA SER A 122 -16.24 -9.99 33.89
C SER A 122 -15.61 -10.87 32.81
N ILE A 123 -16.28 -11.04 31.66
CA ILE A 123 -15.76 -11.80 30.51
C ILE A 123 -14.50 -11.15 29.96
N TRP A 124 -14.50 -9.82 29.86
CA TRP A 124 -13.32 -9.07 29.41
C TRP A 124 -12.14 -9.24 30.37
N LYS A 125 -12.34 -9.10 31.68
CA LYS A 125 -11.30 -9.32 32.70
C LYS A 125 -10.79 -10.76 32.74
N ALA A 126 -11.67 -11.75 32.54
CA ALA A 126 -11.30 -13.15 32.49
C ALA A 126 -10.36 -13.46 31.33
N HIS A 127 -10.57 -12.83 30.17
CA HIS A 127 -9.79 -13.06 28.96
C HIS A 127 -8.59 -12.11 28.80
N ILE A 128 -8.58 -10.98 29.50
CA ILE A 128 -7.40 -10.10 29.58
C ILE A 128 -6.29 -10.69 30.44
N LYS A 129 -6.64 -11.57 31.39
CA LYS A 129 -5.64 -12.36 32.09
C LYS A 129 -5.16 -13.51 31.19
N GLY A 130 -4.07 -13.25 30.49
CA GLY A 130 -3.18 -14.26 29.93
C GLY A 130 -1.77 -13.66 29.79
N PRO A 131 -0.74 -14.49 29.99
CA PRO A 131 0.42 -14.34 30.89
C PRO A 131 1.20 -13.03 30.83
#